data_AF-A0A7J2R6H6-F1
#
_entry.id   AF-A0A7J2R6H6-F1
#
_cell.length_a   1.000
_cell.length_b   1.000
_cell.length_c   1.000
_cell.angle_alpha   90.00
_cell.angle_beta   90.00
_cell.angle_gamma   90.00
#
_symmetry.space_group_name_H-M   'P 1'
#
loop_
_entity.id
_entity.type
_entity.pdbx_description
1 polymer ?
#
loop_
_entity_poly.entity_id
_entity_poly.type
_entity_poly.pdbx_seq_one_letter_code
_entity_poly.pdbx_strand_id
1 'polypeptide(L)'
;MIQPHGGSLINKDLPKVEKKRILKEIDEFETIQVNPQTSKIIKNIGFGLFSPLEGFMSENNYRYVLEHMYLENNVAWPFPIVLDISEIKAKSFNVDDRVILTDLTKNPIALMDIEDIYSYDKKEFAKKVYGTQDRDHPGVDSVFKMEERLIGGEIFIINEPTSVFPELDLKPIETRVLFKQKKWDRVVAFQTRNPPHLGHEYIQKAGLTYVDGLFINPVIGKKKVGDFLDDVIIKAYQVLIDEYYPKDRVVLSTFETEMRYAGPKE
;
A
#
# COMPACT_ATOMS: atom_id res chain seq x y z
N MET A 1 -3.85 -12.71 -18.66
CA MET A 1 -3.50 -11.77 -17.58
C MET A 1 -2.76 -12.52 -16.49
N ILE A 2 -1.69 -11.94 -15.94
CA ILE A 2 -0.87 -12.60 -14.91
C ILE A 2 -1.68 -12.86 -13.62
N GLN A 3 -1.39 -13.96 -12.94
CA GLN A 3 -1.99 -14.25 -11.64
C GLN A 3 -1.55 -13.21 -10.60
N PRO A 4 -2.41 -12.88 -9.62
CA PRO A 4 -2.01 -12.09 -8.45
C PRO A 4 -0.83 -12.75 -7.73
N HIS A 5 -0.01 -11.94 -7.06
CA HIS A 5 1.09 -12.43 -6.25
C HIS A 5 0.56 -13.30 -5.10
N GLY A 6 1.16 -14.46 -4.89
CA GLY A 6 0.63 -15.49 -3.97
C GLY A 6 -0.58 -16.28 -4.50
N GLY A 7 -1.02 -16.06 -5.74
CA GLY A 7 -2.01 -16.88 -6.44
C GLY A 7 -3.46 -16.39 -6.37
N SER A 8 -3.81 -15.55 -5.41
CA SER A 8 -5.15 -14.98 -5.25
C SER A 8 -5.11 -13.48 -5.00
N LEU A 9 -6.10 -12.75 -5.54
CA LEU A 9 -6.24 -11.33 -5.27
C LEU A 9 -7.03 -11.17 -3.98
N ILE A 10 -6.42 -10.57 -2.96
CA ILE A 10 -7.06 -10.31 -1.69
C ILE A 10 -8.14 -9.22 -1.87
N ASN A 11 -9.30 -9.45 -1.26
CA ASN A 11 -10.34 -8.45 -1.10
C ASN A 11 -11.01 -8.64 0.26
N LYS A 12 -10.75 -7.70 1.16
CA LYS A 12 -11.26 -7.66 2.53
C LYS A 12 -12.39 -6.64 2.69
N ASP A 13 -13.04 -6.24 1.59
CA ASP A 13 -14.20 -5.36 1.64
C ASP A 13 -15.41 -6.08 2.24
N LEU A 14 -15.85 -5.64 3.42
CA LEU A 14 -16.96 -6.29 4.10
C LEU A 14 -18.28 -6.11 3.33
N PRO A 15 -19.15 -7.13 3.30
CA PRO A 15 -20.52 -6.97 2.83
C PRO A 15 -21.24 -5.83 3.55
N LYS A 16 -22.11 -5.11 2.82
CA LYS A 16 -22.86 -3.96 3.35
C LYS A 16 -23.64 -4.27 4.64
N VAL A 17 -24.11 -5.51 4.79
CA VAL A 17 -24.87 -5.95 5.97
C VAL A 17 -23.96 -6.02 7.20
N GLU A 18 -22.76 -6.57 7.05
CA GLU A 18 -21.79 -6.71 8.14
C GLU A 18 -21.22 -5.35 8.55
N LYS A 19 -20.90 -4.48 7.57
CA LYS A 19 -20.52 -3.09 7.84
C LYS A 19 -21.55 -2.38 8.71
N LYS A 20 -22.83 -2.50 8.38
CA LYS A 20 -23.93 -1.90 9.16
C LYS A 20 -24.05 -2.49 10.57
N ARG A 21 -23.76 -3.78 10.75
CA ARG A 21 -23.77 -4.41 12.07
C ARG A 21 -22.63 -3.86 12.93
N ILE A 22 -21.40 -3.90 12.42
CA ILE A 22 -20.21 -3.39 13.12
C ILE A 22 -20.39 -1.91 13.47
N LEU A 23 -20.91 -1.10 12.56
CA LEU A 23 -21.14 0.33 12.82
C LEU A 23 -22.21 0.62 13.88
N LYS A 24 -23.15 -0.31 14.13
CA LYS A 24 -24.13 -0.17 15.22
C LYS A 24 -23.54 -0.55 16.58
N GLU A 25 -22.59 -1.47 16.59
CA GLU A 25 -21.92 -2.02 17.77
C GLU A 25 -20.55 -1.32 17.99
N ILE A 26 -20.29 -0.21 17.29
CA ILE A 26 -18.94 0.38 17.22
C ILE A 26 -18.40 0.81 18.59
N ASP A 27 -19.30 1.24 19.48
CA ASP A 27 -18.95 1.68 20.85
C ASP A 27 -18.53 0.51 21.76
N GLU A 28 -18.75 -0.74 21.33
CA GLU A 28 -18.29 -1.94 22.04
C GLU A 28 -16.83 -2.31 21.70
N PHE A 29 -16.27 -1.71 20.65
CA PHE A 29 -14.90 -1.98 20.22
C PHE A 29 -13.94 -0.92 20.74
N GLU A 30 -12.79 -1.37 21.23
CA GLU A 30 -11.65 -0.49 21.40
C GLU A 30 -11.10 -0.01 20.04
N THR A 31 -10.42 1.13 20.05
CA THR A 31 -10.00 1.80 18.80
C THR A 31 -8.49 2.04 18.70
N ILE A 32 -7.95 1.84 17.50
CA ILE A 32 -6.60 2.26 17.12
C ILE A 32 -6.72 3.38 16.09
N GLN A 33 -6.39 4.60 16.51
CA GLN A 33 -6.28 5.72 15.59
C GLN A 33 -4.99 5.61 14.79
N VAL A 34 -5.10 5.71 13.47
CA VAL A 34 -3.97 5.58 12.54
C VAL A 34 -3.73 6.87 11.76
N ASN A 35 -2.48 7.08 11.36
CA ASN A 35 -2.11 8.23 10.54
C ASN A 35 -2.53 8.03 9.06
N PRO A 36 -2.55 9.09 8.24
CA PRO A 36 -2.98 8.99 6.84
C PRO A 36 -2.17 8.01 5.98
N GLN A 37 -0.88 7.77 6.26
CA GLN A 37 -0.08 6.79 5.53
C GLN A 37 -0.51 5.37 5.85
N THR A 38 -0.80 5.11 7.12
CA THR A 38 -1.29 3.82 7.57
C THR A 38 -2.68 3.55 7.01
N SER A 39 -3.54 4.56 6.88
CA SER A 39 -4.83 4.44 6.17
C SER A 39 -4.64 3.97 4.72
N LYS A 40 -3.65 4.51 3.99
CA LYS A 40 -3.31 4.04 2.64
C LYS A 40 -2.81 2.59 2.63
N ILE A 41 -1.99 2.19 3.60
CA ILE A 41 -1.55 0.80 3.75
C ILE A 41 -2.76 -0.13 3.99
N ILE A 42 -3.67 0.24 4.88
CA ILE A 42 -4.92 -0.51 5.15
C ILE A 42 -5.70 -0.71 3.85
N LYS A 43 -5.87 0.34 3.05
CA LYS A 43 -6.52 0.26 1.74
C LYS A 43 -5.78 -0.69 0.79
N ASN A 44 -4.45 -0.58 0.72
CA ASN A 44 -3.64 -1.39 -0.19
C ASN A 44 -3.67 -2.88 0.16
N ILE A 45 -3.71 -3.21 1.45
CA ILE A 45 -3.96 -4.58 1.93
C ILE A 45 -5.40 -4.99 1.56
N GLY A 46 -6.38 -4.22 2.00
CA GLY A 46 -7.79 -4.59 1.93
C GLY A 46 -8.34 -4.74 0.51
N PHE A 47 -7.81 -4.01 -0.47
CA PHE A 47 -8.20 -4.15 -1.89
C PHE A 47 -7.16 -4.90 -2.73
N GLY A 48 -6.18 -5.54 -2.10
CA GLY A 48 -5.31 -6.53 -2.72
C GLY A 48 -4.14 -5.98 -3.53
N LEU A 49 -3.82 -4.68 -3.43
CA LEU A 49 -2.56 -4.15 -3.96
C LEU A 49 -1.36 -4.85 -3.30
N PHE A 50 -1.49 -5.19 -2.01
CA PHE A 50 -0.49 -5.92 -1.25
C PHE A 50 -0.75 -7.42 -1.13
N SER A 51 -1.52 -8.01 -2.06
CA SER A 51 -1.69 -9.47 -2.10
C SER A 51 -0.30 -10.17 -2.09
N PRO A 52 -0.09 -11.22 -1.28
CA PRO A 52 -1.11 -12.00 -0.56
C PRO A 52 -1.40 -11.53 0.87
N LEU A 53 -0.97 -10.35 1.29
CA LEU A 53 -1.22 -9.88 2.65
C LEU A 53 -2.71 -9.67 2.89
N GLU A 54 -3.18 -10.16 4.03
CA GLU A 54 -4.56 -10.07 4.50
C GLU A 54 -4.73 -9.11 5.67
N GLY A 55 -3.61 -8.59 6.18
CA GLY A 55 -3.54 -7.74 7.37
C GLY A 55 -2.12 -7.22 7.62
N PHE A 56 -1.91 -6.66 8.80
CA PHE A 56 -0.57 -6.31 9.27
C PHE A 56 0.16 -7.57 9.72
N MET A 57 1.47 -7.63 9.49
CA MET A 57 2.24 -8.85 9.71
C MET A 57 2.26 -9.30 11.17
N SER A 58 1.95 -10.58 11.37
CA SER A 58 2.29 -11.36 12.57
C SER A 58 3.80 -11.31 12.86
N GLU A 59 4.20 -11.67 14.09
CA GLU A 59 5.62 -11.66 14.48
C GLU A 59 6.45 -12.58 13.57
N ASN A 60 5.91 -13.75 13.25
CA ASN A 60 6.61 -14.71 12.42
C ASN A 60 6.81 -14.20 10.98
N ASN A 61 5.76 -13.67 10.33
CA ASN A 61 5.91 -13.08 8.99
C ASN A 61 6.85 -11.88 9.02
N TYR A 62 6.78 -11.02 10.04
CA TYR A 62 7.71 -9.91 10.22
C TYR A 62 9.16 -10.38 10.25
N ARG A 63 9.48 -11.35 11.12
CA ARG A 63 10.85 -11.89 11.26
C ARG A 63 11.32 -12.57 9.99
N TYR A 64 10.46 -13.39 9.38
CA TYR A 64 10.80 -14.14 8.17
C TYR A 64 11.05 -13.22 6.97
N VAL A 65 10.24 -12.17 6.80
CA VAL A 65 10.46 -11.13 5.78
C VAL A 65 11.76 -10.38 6.05
N LEU A 66 12.04 -10.03 7.29
CA LEU A 66 13.22 -9.27 7.66
C LEU A 66 14.53 -10.03 7.36
N GLU A 67 14.52 -11.34 7.59
CA GLU A 67 15.68 -12.21 7.39
C GLU A 67 15.81 -12.74 5.96
N HIS A 68 14.69 -13.11 5.33
CA HIS A 68 14.71 -13.89 4.10
C HIS A 68 14.12 -13.16 2.90
N MET A 69 13.35 -12.07 3.09
CA MET A 69 12.55 -11.41 2.04
C MET A 69 11.48 -12.33 1.44
N TYR A 70 10.92 -13.22 2.27
CA TYR A 70 9.77 -14.06 1.96
C TYR A 70 8.77 -13.97 3.11
N LEU A 71 7.51 -14.29 2.82
CA LEU A 71 6.50 -14.66 3.82
C LEU A 71 6.68 -16.14 4.20
N GLU A 72 6.10 -16.56 5.32
CA GLU A 72 6.22 -17.96 5.79
C GLU A 72 5.70 -18.99 4.78
N ASN A 73 4.74 -18.59 3.94
CA ASN A 73 4.22 -19.41 2.85
C ASN A 73 5.14 -19.46 1.61
N ASN A 74 6.40 -19.03 1.72
CA ASN A 74 7.42 -18.97 0.67
C ASN A 74 7.08 -18.05 -0.52
N VAL A 75 6.18 -17.08 -0.31
CA VAL A 75 5.94 -16.01 -1.30
C VAL A 75 6.95 -14.89 -1.08
N ALA A 76 7.68 -14.49 -2.12
CA ALA A 76 8.68 -13.43 -2.03
C ALA A 76 8.04 -12.11 -1.58
N TRP A 77 8.58 -11.47 -0.55
CA TRP A 77 8.06 -10.22 -0.01
C TRP A 77 9.18 -9.45 0.72
N PRO A 78 9.66 -8.33 0.16
CA PRO A 78 10.91 -7.72 0.64
C PRO A 78 10.76 -6.72 1.79
N PHE A 79 9.53 -6.38 2.20
CA PHE A 79 9.30 -5.36 3.23
C PHE A 79 8.33 -5.75 4.33
N PRO A 80 8.66 -5.48 5.60
CA PRO A 80 7.67 -5.51 6.66
C PRO A 80 6.51 -4.55 6.39
N ILE A 81 5.27 -5.04 6.51
CA ILE A 81 4.04 -4.23 6.53
C ILE A 81 3.44 -4.38 7.93
N VAL A 82 3.69 -3.40 8.77
CA VAL A 82 3.44 -3.49 10.21
C VAL A 82 2.64 -2.27 10.70
N LEU A 83 1.94 -2.44 11.82
CA LEU A 83 1.25 -1.39 12.53
C LEU A 83 1.92 -1.23 13.90
N ASP A 84 2.42 -0.04 14.20
CA ASP A 84 3.03 0.28 15.48
C ASP A 84 2.04 0.93 16.46
N ILE A 85 2.18 0.58 17.74
CA ILE A 85 1.40 1.12 18.84
C ILE A 85 2.30 1.35 20.06
N SER A 86 1.93 2.29 20.91
CA SER A 86 2.69 2.55 22.14
C SER A 86 2.59 1.37 23.12
N GLU A 87 3.61 1.19 23.94
CA GLU A 87 3.63 0.17 25.01
C GLU A 87 2.41 0.28 25.95
N ILE A 88 1.93 1.49 26.22
CA ILE A 88 0.75 1.72 27.06
C ILE A 88 -0.49 1.14 26.39
N LYS A 89 -0.64 1.42 25.09
CA LYS A 89 -1.82 0.98 24.33
C LYS A 89 -1.81 -0.52 24.10
N ALA A 90 -0.64 -1.11 23.88
CA ALA A 90 -0.47 -2.56 23.75
C ALA A 90 -1.01 -3.34 24.96
N LYS A 91 -0.96 -2.76 26.17
CA LYS A 91 -1.49 -3.39 27.40
C LYS A 91 -3.01 -3.39 27.50
N SER A 92 -3.69 -2.60 26.66
CA SER A 92 -5.15 -2.56 26.59
C SER A 92 -5.73 -3.62 25.66
N PHE A 93 -4.88 -4.39 24.99
CA PHE A 93 -5.27 -5.39 23.99
C PHE A 93 -4.69 -6.75 24.33
N ASN A 94 -5.40 -7.79 23.93
CA ASN A 94 -4.96 -9.18 23.96
C ASN A 94 -5.00 -9.75 22.55
N VAL A 95 -4.31 -10.88 22.36
CA VAL A 95 -4.52 -11.73 21.19
C VAL A 95 -5.99 -12.19 21.18
N ASP A 96 -6.55 -12.36 19.98
CA ASP A 96 -7.95 -12.68 19.69
C ASP A 96 -8.95 -11.52 19.95
N ASP A 97 -8.51 -10.37 20.45
CA ASP A 97 -9.35 -9.17 20.52
C ASP A 97 -9.65 -8.63 19.11
N ARG A 98 -10.81 -7.98 18.98
CA ARG A 98 -11.19 -7.26 17.76
C ARG A 98 -11.18 -5.76 18.04
N VAL A 99 -10.53 -4.99 17.16
CA VAL A 99 -10.40 -3.53 17.33
C VAL A 99 -10.75 -2.78 16.07
N ILE A 100 -11.23 -1.54 16.22
CA ILE A 100 -11.54 -0.68 15.08
C ILE A 100 -10.34 0.24 14.80
N LEU A 101 -9.82 0.15 13.59
CA LEU A 101 -8.85 1.09 13.04
C LEU A 101 -9.61 2.33 12.56
N THR A 102 -9.27 3.50 13.10
CA THR A 102 -9.90 4.79 12.75
C THR A 102 -8.89 5.76 12.17
N ASP A 103 -9.34 6.71 11.33
CA ASP A 103 -8.49 7.81 10.90
C ASP A 103 -8.33 8.90 11.99
N LEU A 104 -7.61 9.97 11.66
CA LEU A 104 -7.41 11.11 12.55
C LEU A 104 -8.71 11.84 12.93
N THR A 105 -9.78 11.68 12.14
CA THR A 105 -11.12 12.24 12.39
C THR A 105 -12.04 11.31 13.16
N LYS A 106 -11.53 10.14 13.59
CA LYS A 106 -12.26 9.03 14.23
C LYS A 106 -13.25 8.32 13.32
N ASN A 107 -13.14 8.47 12.00
CA ASN A 107 -13.94 7.68 11.07
C ASN A 107 -13.40 6.23 11.04
N PRO A 108 -14.26 5.21 11.24
CA PRO A 108 -13.83 3.81 11.18
C PRO A 108 -13.43 3.41 9.76
N ILE A 109 -12.21 2.91 9.61
CA ILE A 109 -11.66 2.45 8.33
C ILE A 109 -11.79 0.94 8.22
N ALA A 110 -11.34 0.21 9.24
CA ALA A 110 -11.27 -1.24 9.21
C ALA A 110 -11.49 -1.84 10.60
N LEU A 111 -12.00 -3.08 10.62
CA LEU A 111 -11.91 -3.97 11.77
C LEU A 111 -10.60 -4.75 11.66
N MET A 112 -9.92 -4.98 12.78
CA MET A 112 -8.73 -5.82 12.84
C MET A 112 -8.92 -6.89 13.90
N ASP A 113 -8.62 -8.14 13.52
CA ASP A 113 -8.60 -9.28 14.42
C ASP A 113 -7.14 -9.48 14.85
N ILE A 114 -6.85 -9.30 16.14
CA ILE A 114 -5.48 -9.26 16.65
C ILE A 114 -4.92 -10.69 16.73
N GLU A 115 -3.86 -10.95 15.96
CA GLU A 115 -3.15 -12.22 16.00
C GLU A 115 -1.93 -12.15 16.93
N ASP A 116 -1.17 -11.05 16.87
CA ASP A 116 0.07 -10.90 17.64
C ASP A 116 0.26 -9.47 18.15
N ILE A 117 0.88 -9.35 19.33
CA ILE A 117 1.41 -8.07 19.85
C ILE A 117 2.84 -8.32 20.31
N TYR A 118 3.83 -7.76 19.62
CA TYR A 118 5.24 -8.14 19.78
C TYR A 118 6.20 -6.96 19.85
N SER A 119 7.39 -7.21 20.42
CA SER A 119 8.51 -6.27 20.43
C SER A 119 9.37 -6.45 19.19
N TYR A 120 10.06 -5.38 18.80
CA TYR A 120 10.97 -5.39 17.66
C TYR A 120 12.17 -4.48 17.92
N ASP A 121 13.30 -4.76 17.27
CA ASP A 121 14.47 -3.89 17.31
C ASP A 121 14.46 -2.95 16.10
N LYS A 122 14.25 -1.65 16.35
CA LYS A 122 14.27 -0.59 15.32
C LYS A 122 15.60 -0.51 14.57
N LYS A 123 16.74 -0.75 15.24
CA LYS A 123 18.07 -0.74 14.63
C LYS A 123 18.25 -1.94 13.72
N GLU A 124 17.75 -3.11 14.12
CA GLU A 124 17.74 -4.30 13.28
C GLU A 124 16.85 -4.09 12.06
N PHE A 125 15.61 -3.63 12.26
CA PHE A 125 14.68 -3.29 11.19
C PHE A 125 15.37 -2.36 10.19
N ALA A 126 15.86 -1.20 10.65
CA ALA A 126 16.49 -0.21 9.80
C ALA A 126 17.64 -0.79 8.97
N LYS A 127 18.55 -1.53 9.63
CA LYS A 127 19.73 -2.11 8.96
C LYS A 127 19.33 -3.18 7.94
N LYS A 128 18.41 -4.06 8.28
CA LYS A 128 17.99 -5.16 7.40
C LYS A 128 17.19 -4.66 6.21
N VAL A 129 16.33 -3.65 6.38
CA VAL A 129 15.49 -3.11 5.29
C VAL A 129 16.25 -2.09 4.44
N TYR A 130 16.94 -1.13 5.05
CA TYR A 130 17.55 -0.01 4.31
C TYR A 130 19.07 -0.15 4.11
N GLY A 131 19.69 -1.19 4.68
CA GLY A 131 21.15 -1.39 4.60
C GLY A 131 21.96 -0.42 5.46
N THR A 132 21.32 0.51 6.17
CA THR A 132 21.94 1.53 7.01
C THR A 132 21.09 1.82 8.25
N GLN A 133 21.71 2.43 9.26
CA GLN A 133 21.04 2.95 10.46
C GLN A 133 21.11 4.49 10.51
N ASP A 134 21.59 5.11 9.43
CA ASP A 134 21.67 6.56 9.29
C ASP A 134 20.29 7.19 9.23
N ARG A 135 20.01 8.08 10.19
CA ARG A 135 18.72 8.77 10.31
C ARG A 135 18.54 9.90 9.29
N ASP A 136 19.57 10.25 8.54
CA ASP A 136 19.39 11.13 7.38
C ASP A 136 18.66 10.39 6.24
N HIS A 137 18.64 9.04 6.25
CA HIS A 137 17.80 8.25 5.36
C HIS A 137 16.32 8.28 5.81
N PRO A 138 15.37 8.76 4.99
CA PRO A 138 13.99 8.98 5.46
C PRO A 138 13.24 7.71 5.85
N GLY A 139 13.47 6.59 5.16
CA GLY A 139 12.90 5.30 5.58
C GLY A 139 13.44 4.82 6.93
N VAL A 140 14.70 5.14 7.26
CA VAL A 140 15.30 4.79 8.55
C VAL A 140 14.74 5.68 9.64
N ASP A 141 14.67 6.99 9.41
CA ASP A 141 14.09 7.92 10.39
C ASP A 141 12.62 7.60 10.70
N SER A 142 11.84 7.19 9.70
CA SER A 142 10.47 6.70 9.90
C SER A 142 10.43 5.49 10.85
N VAL A 143 11.31 4.50 10.68
CA VAL A 143 11.39 3.34 11.59
C VAL A 143 11.79 3.76 13.01
N PHE A 144 12.73 4.69 13.17
CA PHE A 144 13.12 5.17 14.50
C PHE A 144 11.98 5.93 15.21
N LYS A 145 11.09 6.57 14.45
CA LYS A 145 9.92 7.32 14.93
C LYS A 145 8.69 6.47 15.24
N MET A 146 8.64 5.21 14.78
CA MET A 146 7.56 4.28 15.13
C MET A 146 7.48 4.09 16.65
N GLU A 147 6.35 3.62 17.17
CA GLU A 147 6.15 3.31 18.58
C GLU A 147 6.89 2.03 19.01
N GLU A 148 6.80 1.63 20.29
CA GLU A 148 7.61 0.54 20.85
C GLU A 148 7.13 -0.87 20.51
N ARG A 149 5.85 -1.05 20.18
CA ARG A 149 5.24 -2.35 19.92
C ARG A 149 4.69 -2.41 18.51
N LEU A 150 4.70 -3.61 17.95
CA LEU A 150 3.97 -3.93 16.72
C LEU A 150 2.75 -4.78 17.06
N ILE A 151 1.69 -4.57 16.31
CA ILE A 151 0.46 -5.34 16.37
C ILE A 151 0.16 -5.90 14.98
N GLY A 152 -0.02 -7.21 14.91
CA GLY A 152 -0.27 -7.97 13.69
C GLY A 152 -1.66 -8.61 13.72
N GLY A 153 -2.24 -8.80 12.55
CA GLY A 153 -3.58 -9.38 12.43
C GLY A 153 -4.28 -9.04 11.13
N GLU A 154 -5.22 -9.90 10.75
CA GLU A 154 -6.11 -9.74 9.61
C GLU A 154 -6.96 -8.46 9.73
N ILE A 155 -7.20 -7.78 8.61
CA ILE A 155 -8.05 -6.60 8.55
C ILE A 155 -9.25 -6.79 7.63
N PHE A 156 -10.32 -6.08 7.94
CA PHE A 156 -11.57 -6.06 7.18
C PHE A 156 -12.04 -4.63 6.95
N ILE A 157 -12.17 -4.22 5.69
CA ILE A 157 -12.50 -2.84 5.33
C ILE A 157 -13.96 -2.54 5.66
N ILE A 158 -14.17 -1.49 6.45
CA ILE A 158 -15.47 -0.91 6.79
C ILE A 158 -15.74 0.27 5.86
N ASN A 159 -14.89 1.28 5.90
CA ASN A 159 -14.96 2.43 4.99
C ASN A 159 -13.63 2.56 4.24
N GLU A 160 -13.73 2.75 2.94
CA GLU A 160 -12.57 2.99 2.11
C GLU A 160 -11.96 4.35 2.42
N PRO A 161 -10.63 4.43 2.69
CA PRO A 161 -9.95 5.70 2.85
C PRO A 161 -10.07 6.57 1.60
N THR A 162 -10.37 7.86 1.80
CA THR A 162 -10.50 8.82 0.71
C THR A 162 -9.19 8.97 -0.07
N SER A 163 -9.26 8.77 -1.39
CA SER A 163 -8.17 9.03 -2.32
C SER A 163 -8.00 10.52 -2.61
N VAL A 164 -6.77 10.92 -2.91
CA VAL A 164 -6.46 12.30 -3.32
C VAL A 164 -6.93 12.56 -4.76
N PHE A 165 -6.92 11.52 -5.60
CA PHE A 165 -7.38 11.55 -7.00
C PHE A 165 -8.37 10.40 -7.25
N PRO A 166 -9.62 10.48 -6.76
CA PRO A 166 -10.59 9.38 -6.81
C PRO A 166 -10.84 8.85 -8.23
N GLU A 167 -10.77 9.73 -9.24
CA GLU A 167 -10.98 9.37 -10.64
C GLU A 167 -9.83 8.57 -11.27
N LEU A 168 -8.65 8.57 -10.65
CA LEU A 168 -7.46 7.85 -11.10
C LEU A 168 -7.10 6.66 -10.18
N ASP A 169 -7.82 6.47 -9.09
CA ASP A 169 -7.48 5.53 -8.03
C ASP A 169 -8.18 4.18 -8.27
N LEU A 170 -7.71 3.47 -9.28
CA LEU A 170 -8.26 2.18 -9.69
C LEU A 170 -7.68 1.05 -8.83
N LYS A 171 -8.57 0.24 -8.26
CA LYS A 171 -8.21 -0.98 -7.55
C LYS A 171 -7.66 -2.04 -8.50
N PRO A 172 -6.87 -3.02 -8.01
CA PRO A 172 -6.40 -4.12 -8.82
C PRO A 172 -7.50 -4.87 -9.58
N ILE A 173 -8.68 -5.05 -8.97
CA ILE A 173 -9.80 -5.70 -9.67
C ILE A 173 -10.33 -4.84 -10.82
N GLU A 174 -10.38 -3.53 -10.66
CA GLU A 174 -10.88 -2.57 -11.64
C GLU A 174 -9.92 -2.44 -12.82
N THR A 175 -8.61 -2.36 -12.56
CA THR A 175 -7.59 -2.35 -13.62
C THR A 175 -7.61 -3.64 -14.44
N ARG A 176 -7.79 -4.80 -13.79
CA ARG A 176 -7.94 -6.10 -14.48
C ARG A 176 -9.20 -6.14 -15.36
N VAL A 177 -10.32 -5.62 -14.88
CA VAL A 177 -11.54 -5.50 -15.70
C VAL A 177 -11.32 -4.54 -16.88
N LEU A 178 -10.70 -3.39 -16.65
CA LEU A 178 -10.39 -2.38 -17.66
C LEU A 178 -9.50 -2.95 -18.77
N PHE A 179 -8.42 -3.65 -18.43
CA PHE A 179 -7.53 -4.26 -19.42
C PHE A 179 -8.26 -5.33 -20.25
N LYS A 180 -9.14 -6.12 -19.63
CA LYS A 180 -9.98 -7.08 -20.36
C LYS A 180 -10.94 -6.40 -21.33
N GLN A 181 -11.59 -5.31 -20.91
CA GLN A 181 -12.48 -4.52 -21.78
C GLN A 181 -11.73 -3.90 -22.95
N LYS A 182 -10.49 -3.44 -22.72
CA LYS A 182 -9.58 -2.93 -23.76
C LYS A 182 -8.95 -4.04 -24.62
N LYS A 183 -9.23 -5.32 -24.33
CA LYS A 183 -8.62 -6.49 -25.00
C LYS A 183 -7.09 -6.46 -24.96
N TRP A 184 -6.53 -6.02 -23.83
CA TRP A 184 -5.09 -6.03 -23.60
C TRP A 184 -4.68 -7.36 -22.95
N ASP A 185 -3.88 -8.15 -23.65
CA ASP A 185 -3.32 -9.39 -23.12
C ASP A 185 -1.97 -9.15 -22.45
N ARG A 186 -1.18 -8.22 -22.99
CA ARG A 186 0.13 -7.80 -22.51
C ARG A 186 0.09 -6.32 -22.13
N VAL A 187 0.47 -6.04 -20.89
CA VAL A 187 0.51 -4.68 -20.34
C VAL A 187 1.90 -4.45 -19.76
N VAL A 188 2.50 -3.31 -20.07
CA VAL A 188 3.70 -2.84 -19.38
C VAL A 188 3.30 -1.76 -18.37
N ALA A 189 3.75 -1.89 -17.12
CA ALA A 189 3.54 -0.86 -16.10
C ALA A 189 4.75 0.07 -16.04
N PHE A 190 4.51 1.37 -15.87
CA PHE A 190 5.54 2.37 -15.66
C PHE A 190 5.32 3.08 -14.32
N GLN A 191 6.10 2.69 -13.32
CA GLN A 191 6.14 3.31 -12.00
C GLN A 191 6.94 4.63 -12.05
N THR A 192 6.45 5.66 -11.39
CA THR A 192 7.15 6.95 -11.33
C THR A 192 6.74 7.77 -10.11
N ARG A 193 7.61 8.68 -9.68
CA ARG A 193 7.31 9.71 -8.67
C ARG A 193 7.53 11.14 -9.19
N ASN A 194 7.97 11.25 -10.44
CA ASN A 194 8.46 12.48 -11.04
C ASN A 194 7.59 12.86 -12.26
N PRO A 195 7.54 14.15 -12.62
CA PRO A 195 6.98 14.58 -13.89
C PRO A 195 7.68 13.88 -15.07
N PRO A 196 6.95 13.61 -16.18
CA PRO A 196 7.56 13.04 -17.35
C PRO A 196 8.55 13.99 -18.02
N HIS A 197 9.55 13.41 -18.68
CA HIS A 197 10.46 14.10 -19.59
C HIS A 197 10.75 13.15 -20.77
N LEU A 198 11.49 13.61 -21.78
CA LEU A 198 11.76 12.84 -23.01
C LEU A 198 12.36 11.44 -22.75
N GLY A 199 13.21 11.30 -21.73
CA GLY A 199 13.70 9.99 -21.30
C GLY A 199 12.60 9.01 -20.87
N HIS A 200 11.63 9.47 -20.04
CA HIS A 200 10.48 8.67 -19.62
C HIS A 200 9.59 8.32 -20.82
N GLU A 201 9.35 9.29 -21.70
CA GLU A 201 8.58 9.08 -22.92
C GLU A 201 9.22 8.03 -23.82
N TYR A 202 10.54 8.11 -24.02
CA TYR A 202 11.27 7.17 -24.86
C TYR A 202 11.11 5.73 -24.39
N ILE A 203 11.35 5.45 -23.09
CA ILE A 203 11.24 4.09 -22.55
C ILE A 203 9.79 3.58 -22.54
N GLN A 204 8.82 4.45 -22.26
CA GLN A 204 7.40 4.13 -22.31
C GLN A 204 6.95 3.76 -23.73
N LYS A 205 7.33 4.58 -24.74
CA LYS A 205 7.02 4.30 -26.15
C LYS A 205 7.74 3.05 -26.65
N ALA A 206 9.01 2.86 -26.29
CA ALA A 206 9.74 1.65 -26.61
C ALA A 206 9.04 0.41 -26.05
N GLY A 207 8.63 0.42 -24.78
CA GLY A 207 7.85 -0.66 -24.18
C GLY A 207 6.52 -0.90 -24.91
N LEU A 208 5.80 0.17 -25.26
CA LEU A 208 4.50 0.11 -25.95
C LEU A 208 4.58 -0.56 -27.33
N THR A 209 5.75 -0.61 -27.97
CA THR A 209 5.94 -1.34 -29.24
C THR A 209 5.81 -2.87 -29.08
N TYR A 210 6.01 -3.39 -27.87
CA TYR A 210 6.00 -4.83 -27.59
C TYR A 210 4.72 -5.32 -26.90
N VAL A 211 3.85 -4.44 -26.44
CA VAL A 211 2.68 -4.79 -25.62
C VAL A 211 1.41 -4.15 -26.17
N ASP A 212 0.26 -4.51 -25.61
CA ASP A 212 -1.04 -4.01 -26.08
C ASP A 212 -1.43 -2.73 -25.35
N GLY A 213 -0.89 -2.49 -24.15
CA GLY A 213 -1.13 -1.26 -23.41
C GLY A 213 -0.03 -0.87 -22.44
N LEU A 214 0.05 0.43 -22.20
CA LEU A 214 0.91 1.03 -21.17
C LEU A 214 0.05 1.46 -19.99
N PHE A 215 0.43 1.02 -18.79
CA PHE A 215 -0.18 1.42 -17.53
C PHE A 215 0.78 2.34 -16.79
N ILE A 216 0.56 3.65 -16.87
CA ILE A 216 1.37 4.65 -16.15
C ILE A 216 0.80 4.75 -14.73
N ASN A 217 1.65 4.47 -13.74
CA ASN A 217 1.23 4.35 -12.34
C ASN A 217 2.10 5.23 -11.44
N PRO A 218 1.83 6.55 -11.36
CA PRO A 218 2.56 7.43 -10.46
C PRO A 218 2.24 7.11 -9.00
N VAL A 219 3.27 7.05 -8.15
CA VAL A 219 3.09 7.01 -6.70
C VAL A 219 2.70 8.38 -6.17
N ILE A 220 1.65 8.41 -5.36
CA ILE A 220 1.09 9.61 -4.72
C ILE A 220 1.05 9.39 -3.21
N GLY A 221 1.74 10.26 -2.48
CA GLY A 221 1.97 10.03 -1.06
C GLY A 221 2.87 11.08 -0.43
N LYS A 222 3.21 10.87 0.84
CA LYS A 222 4.18 11.74 1.49
C LYS A 222 5.53 11.55 0.79
N LYS A 223 6.11 12.68 0.38
CA LYS A 223 7.39 12.74 -0.32
C LYS A 223 8.40 13.52 0.50
N LYS A 224 9.68 13.40 0.14
CA LYS A 224 10.76 14.18 0.75
C LYS A 224 10.61 15.66 0.39
N VAL A 225 11.14 16.53 1.25
CA VAL A 225 11.22 17.98 0.96
C VAL A 225 12.02 18.18 -0.33
N GLY A 226 11.42 18.89 -1.29
CA GLY A 226 11.99 19.14 -2.63
C GLY A 226 11.38 18.33 -3.77
N ASP A 227 10.52 17.35 -3.50
CA ASP A 227 9.80 16.61 -4.54
C ASP A 227 8.66 17.43 -5.16
N PHE A 228 8.30 17.10 -6.41
CA PHE A 228 7.20 17.74 -7.14
C PHE A 228 5.82 17.44 -6.54
N LEU A 229 4.92 18.42 -6.63
CA LEU A 229 3.52 18.29 -6.23
C LEU A 229 2.80 17.24 -7.09
N ASP A 230 1.93 16.46 -6.44
CA ASP A 230 1.19 15.37 -7.10
C ASP A 230 0.30 15.87 -8.24
N ASP A 231 -0.35 17.01 -8.05
CA ASP A 231 -1.22 17.60 -9.07
C ASP A 231 -0.45 18.02 -10.34
N VAL A 232 0.77 18.54 -10.18
CA VAL A 232 1.66 18.89 -11.28
C VAL A 232 2.11 17.63 -12.04
N ILE A 233 2.46 16.56 -11.33
CA ILE A 233 2.86 15.29 -11.94
C ILE A 233 1.70 14.71 -12.76
N ILE A 234 0.51 14.66 -12.17
CA ILE A 234 -0.68 14.10 -12.81
C ILE A 234 -1.07 14.90 -14.05
N LYS A 235 -1.13 16.24 -13.94
CA LYS A 235 -1.40 17.11 -15.10
C LYS A 235 -0.37 16.93 -16.21
N ALA A 236 0.92 16.81 -15.86
CA ALA A 236 1.96 16.60 -16.86
C ALA A 236 1.83 15.26 -17.60
N TYR A 237 1.46 14.17 -16.90
CA TYR A 237 1.18 12.89 -17.55
C TYR A 237 -0.08 12.93 -18.41
N GLN A 238 -1.14 13.62 -17.95
CA GLN A 238 -2.38 13.78 -18.73
C GLN A 238 -2.08 14.48 -20.06
N VAL A 239 -1.41 15.65 -20.03
CA VAL A 239 -1.00 16.36 -21.25
C VAL A 239 -0.12 15.50 -22.14
N LEU A 240 0.84 14.78 -21.56
CA LEU A 240 1.71 13.89 -22.33
C LEU A 240 0.90 12.81 -23.06
N ILE A 241 -0.03 12.16 -22.36
CA ILE A 241 -0.88 11.10 -22.92
C ILE A 241 -1.76 11.66 -24.04
N ASP A 242 -2.42 12.78 -23.80
CA ASP A 242 -3.41 13.37 -24.71
C ASP A 242 -2.77 13.84 -26.02
N GLU A 243 -1.58 14.43 -25.95
CA GLU A 243 -0.93 15.08 -27.10
C GLU A 243 0.06 14.16 -27.83
N TYR A 244 0.69 13.19 -27.15
CA TYR A 244 1.86 12.48 -27.69
C TYR A 244 1.74 10.95 -27.74
N TYR A 245 0.67 10.36 -27.22
CA TYR A 245 0.46 8.91 -27.23
C TYR A 245 -0.69 8.46 -28.13
N PRO A 246 -0.66 7.21 -28.64
CA PRO A 246 -1.79 6.66 -29.37
C PRO A 246 -3.03 6.59 -28.48
N LYS A 247 -4.17 7.05 -29.02
CA LYS A 247 -5.45 6.96 -28.34
C LYS A 247 -5.76 5.51 -27.96
N ASP A 248 -6.35 5.33 -26.79
CA ASP A 248 -6.77 4.03 -26.22
C ASP A 248 -5.67 3.03 -25.86
N ARG A 249 -4.39 3.39 -25.99
CA ARG A 249 -3.24 2.51 -25.71
C ARG A 249 -2.54 2.79 -24.37
N VAL A 250 -2.98 3.81 -23.64
CA VAL A 250 -2.42 4.21 -22.35
C VAL A 250 -3.52 4.37 -21.32
N VAL A 251 -3.27 3.92 -20.10
CA VAL A 251 -4.10 4.15 -18.92
C VAL A 251 -3.23 4.80 -17.85
N LEU A 252 -3.73 5.89 -17.27
CA LEU A 252 -3.14 6.53 -16.10
C LEU A 252 -3.97 6.15 -14.88
N SER A 253 -3.32 5.68 -13.82
CA SER A 253 -3.94 5.42 -12.52
C SER A 253 -2.94 5.66 -11.41
N THR A 254 -3.37 6.11 -10.24
CA THR A 254 -2.46 6.46 -9.14
C THR A 254 -2.18 5.25 -8.26
N PHE A 255 -0.97 5.23 -7.67
CA PHE A 255 -0.63 4.28 -6.62
C PHE A 255 -0.43 5.03 -5.31
N GLU A 256 -1.41 4.94 -4.42
CA GLU A 256 -1.35 5.67 -3.16
C GLU A 256 -0.58 4.90 -2.09
N THR A 257 0.71 5.22 -1.95
CA THR A 257 1.57 4.71 -0.88
C THR A 257 2.69 5.70 -0.58
N GLU A 258 3.40 5.52 0.53
CA GLU A 258 4.65 6.22 0.80
C GLU A 258 5.83 5.47 0.15
N MET A 259 6.74 6.23 -0.47
CA MET A 259 8.04 5.70 -0.91
C MET A 259 8.93 5.49 0.30
N ARG A 260 9.51 4.30 0.42
CA ARG A 260 10.41 3.92 1.51
C ARG A 260 11.87 4.25 1.19
N TYR A 261 12.18 4.50 -0.07
CA TYR A 261 13.51 4.83 -0.59
C TYR A 261 14.54 3.72 -0.34
N ALA A 262 14.11 2.45 -0.35
CA ALA A 262 14.95 1.31 0.03
C ALA A 262 15.71 0.69 -1.16
N GLY A 263 15.86 1.43 -2.26
CA GLY A 263 16.67 1.03 -3.41
C GLY A 263 16.18 -0.30 -4.00
N PRO A 264 17.06 -1.29 -4.25
CA PRO A 264 16.71 -2.54 -4.94
C PRO A 264 15.61 -3.39 -4.28
N LYS A 265 15.29 -3.15 -3.01
CA LYS A 265 14.19 -3.85 -2.34
C LYS A 265 12.82 -3.33 -2.77
N GLU A 266 12.74 -2.03 -3.09
CA GLU A 266 11.54 -1.29 -3.49
C GLU A 266 11.33 -1.32 -5.01
#